data_AF-A0A2G5SZX3-F1
#
_entry.id   AF-A0A2G5SZX3-F1
#
_cell.length_a   1.000
_cell.length_b   1.000
_cell.length_c   1.000
_cell.angle_alpha   90.00
_cell.angle_beta   90.00
_cell.angle_gamma   90.00
#
_symmetry.space_group_name_H-M   'P 1'
#
loop_
_entity.id
_entity.type
_entity.pdbx_description
1 polymer ?
#
loop_
_entity_poly.entity_id
_entity_poly.type
_entity_poly.pdbx_seq_one_letter_code
_entity_poly.pdbx_strand_id
1 'polypeptide(L)'
;MSTENSFDRLTGEPIEPEMEDPEVVAARQEQEKRRKDKHRRMEADRERMRQQIRNKYNLKKKDEAREQEIAGRIAGNRKTPEQVALETLHAEEDESLMTAINDTYEKAKNTVASACTTVKNVVSLWKT
;
A
#
# COMPACT_ATOMS: atom_id res chain seq x y z
N MET A 1 20.23 5.90 -4.00
CA MET A 1 20.21 5.61 -5.45
C MET A 1 20.77 4.21 -5.61
N SER A 2 19.90 3.20 -5.61
CA SER A 2 20.33 1.80 -5.82
C SER A 2 20.44 1.56 -7.32
N THR A 3 21.66 1.39 -7.81
CA THR A 3 21.94 0.93 -9.17
C THR A 3 21.73 -0.59 -9.18
N GLU A 4 20.57 -1.04 -9.64
CA GLU A 4 20.35 -2.46 -9.92
C GLU A 4 21.23 -2.84 -11.11
N ASN A 5 22.25 -3.66 -10.86
CA ASN A 5 23.08 -4.24 -11.90
C ASN A 5 22.20 -5.16 -12.76
N SER A 6 21.92 -4.72 -13.98
CA SER A 6 21.29 -5.49 -15.05
C SER A 6 22.21 -6.65 -15.43
N PHE A 7 21.94 -7.82 -14.87
CA PHE A 7 22.69 -9.06 -15.11
C PHE A 7 21.86 -9.97 -16.01
N ASP A 8 22.46 -10.53 -17.06
CA ASP A 8 21.75 -11.46 -17.93
C ASP A 8 21.40 -12.73 -17.15
N ARG A 9 20.11 -13.06 -17.08
CA ARG A 9 19.60 -14.19 -16.27
C ARG A 9 20.05 -15.55 -16.79
N LEU A 10 20.58 -15.63 -18.01
CA LEU A 10 20.97 -16.88 -18.66
C LEU A 10 22.47 -17.15 -18.53
N THR A 11 23.31 -16.14 -18.73
CA THR A 11 24.79 -16.29 -18.75
C THR A 11 25.45 -15.82 -17.47
N GLY A 12 24.77 -14.97 -16.69
CA GLY A 12 25.34 -14.36 -15.52
C GLY A 12 26.60 -13.55 -15.79
N GLU A 13 26.63 -12.85 -16.92
CA GLU A 13 27.61 -11.82 -17.20
C GLU A 13 26.98 -10.44 -17.00
N PRO A 14 27.76 -9.43 -16.57
CA PRO A 14 27.29 -8.06 -16.56
C PRO A 14 26.91 -7.67 -17.99
N ILE A 15 25.66 -7.22 -18.20
CA ILE A 15 25.24 -6.72 -19.50
C ILE A 15 26.06 -5.46 -19.75
N GLU A 16 27.07 -5.55 -20.63
CA GLU A 16 27.77 -4.37 -21.10
C GLU A 16 26.72 -3.42 -21.71
N PRO A 17 26.79 -2.10 -21.46
CA PRO A 17 25.91 -1.15 -22.11
C PRO A 17 26.27 -1.16 -23.59
N GLU A 18 25.63 -2.05 -24.34
CA GLU A 18 25.67 -2.09 -25.79
C GLU A 18 25.32 -0.67 -26.23
N MET A 19 26.31 0.03 -26.81
CA MET A 19 26.11 1.34 -27.42
C MET A 19 25.23 1.12 -28.63
N GLU A 20 23.94 0.97 -28.38
CA GLU A 20 22.92 0.64 -29.37
C GLU A 20 22.84 1.81 -30.34
N ASP A 21 22.98 1.52 -31.65
CA ASP A 21 23.00 2.54 -32.69
C ASP A 21 21.78 3.49 -32.54
N PRO A 22 21.99 4.81 -32.59
CA PRO A 22 20.95 5.80 -32.26
C PRO A 22 19.69 5.67 -33.15
N GLU A 23 19.84 5.09 -34.34
CA GLU A 23 18.75 4.81 -35.27
C GLU A 23 17.87 3.63 -34.82
N VAL A 24 18.47 2.58 -34.24
CA VAL A 24 17.74 1.42 -33.68
C VAL A 24 16.98 1.82 -32.42
N VAL A 25 17.60 2.65 -31.58
CA VAL A 25 16.97 3.25 -30.39
C VAL A 25 15.78 4.13 -30.79
N ALA A 26 15.93 4.97 -31.82
CA ALA A 26 14.85 5.82 -32.33
C ALA A 26 13.68 4.99 -32.89
N ALA A 27 13.96 3.93 -33.65
CA ALA A 27 12.92 3.05 -34.18
C ALA A 27 12.13 2.33 -33.07
N ARG A 28 12.82 1.86 -32.02
CA ARG A 28 12.18 1.23 -30.85
C ARG A 28 11.29 2.24 -30.10
N GLN A 29 11.79 3.46 -29.90
CA GLN A 29 11.02 4.54 -29.25
C GLN A 29 9.79 4.94 -30.06
N GLU A 30 9.89 5.02 -31.40
CA GLU A 30 8.74 5.33 -32.26
C GLU A 30 7.67 4.24 -32.18
N GLN A 31 8.06 2.96 -32.23
CA GLN A 31 7.11 1.85 -32.10
C GLN A 31 6.39 1.88 -30.75
N GLU A 32 7.11 2.19 -29.67
CA GLU A 32 6.52 2.35 -28.34
C GLU A 32 5.54 3.54 -28.29
N LYS A 33 5.91 4.68 -28.88
CA LYS A 33 5.03 5.86 -29.00
C LYS A 33 3.76 5.53 -29.77
N ARG A 34 3.85 4.83 -30.91
CA ARG A 34 2.68 4.41 -31.69
C ARG A 34 1.75 3.50 -30.90
N ARG A 35 2.30 2.59 -30.09
CA ARG A 35 1.50 1.73 -29.20
C ARG A 35 0.80 2.54 -28.11
N LYS A 36 1.53 3.45 -27.44
CA LYS A 36 0.99 4.34 -26.40
C LYS A 36 -0.08 5.28 -26.95
N ASP A 37 0.13 5.85 -28.12
CA ASP A 37 -0.81 6.77 -28.77
C ASP A 37 -2.09 6.06 -29.20
N LYS A 38 -1.98 4.85 -29.77
CA LYS A 38 -3.14 4.00 -30.07
C LYS A 38 -3.94 3.72 -28.80
N HIS A 39 -3.26 3.34 -27.71
CA HIS A 39 -3.90 3.09 -26.42
C HIS A 39 -4.59 4.34 -25.87
N ARG A 40 -3.92 5.50 -25.90
CA ARG A 40 -4.46 6.79 -25.46
C ARG A 40 -5.73 7.15 -26.22
N ARG A 41 -5.74 6.97 -27.54
CA ARG A 41 -6.91 7.25 -28.39
C ARG A 41 -8.08 6.33 -28.06
N MET A 42 -7.84 5.03 -27.91
CA MET A 42 -8.90 4.08 -27.55
C MET A 42 -9.49 4.36 -26.17
N GLU A 43 -8.67 4.73 -25.18
CA GLU A 43 -9.17 5.08 -23.85
C GLU A 43 -9.96 6.40 -23.86
N ALA A 44 -9.58 7.36 -24.70
CA ALA A 44 -10.35 8.60 -24.88
C ALA A 44 -11.74 8.34 -25.47
N ASP A 45 -11.84 7.51 -26.52
CA ASP A 45 -13.13 7.10 -27.10
C ASP A 45 -13.97 6.31 -26.09
N ARG A 46 -13.32 5.46 -25.30
CA ARG A 46 -13.96 4.71 -24.22
C ARG A 46 -14.52 5.64 -23.14
N GLU A 47 -13.75 6.61 -22.68
CA GLU A 47 -14.19 7.58 -21.67
C GLU A 47 -15.30 8.49 -22.21
N ARG A 48 -15.27 8.85 -23.51
CA ARG A 48 -16.37 9.54 -24.18
C ARG A 48 -17.67 8.74 -24.10
N MET A 49 -17.62 7.44 -24.41
CA MET A 49 -18.78 6.56 -24.27
C MET A 49 -19.25 6.46 -22.81
N ARG A 50 -18.32 6.32 -21.86
CA ARG A 50 -18.66 6.32 -20.43
C ARG A 50 -19.39 7.61 -20.04
N GLN A 51 -18.94 8.76 -20.54
CA GLN A 51 -19.59 10.04 -20.27
C GLN A 51 -21.00 10.12 -20.88
N GLN A 52 -21.18 9.62 -22.11
CA GLN A 52 -22.50 9.53 -22.73
C GLN A 52 -23.48 8.71 -21.87
N ILE A 53 -23.03 7.57 -21.33
CA ILE A 53 -23.84 6.74 -20.43
C ILE A 53 -24.15 7.47 -19.12
N ARG A 54 -23.16 8.15 -18.51
CA ARG A 54 -23.40 8.96 -17.30
C ARG A 54 -24.47 10.02 -17.55
N ASN A 55 -24.35 10.77 -18.64
CA ASN A 55 -25.32 11.80 -19.00
C ASN A 55 -26.71 11.22 -19.31
N LYS A 56 -26.78 10.09 -20.02
CA LYS A 56 -28.04 9.43 -20.42
C LYS A 56 -28.94 9.06 -19.24
N TYR A 57 -28.36 8.68 -18.11
CA TYR A 57 -29.10 8.31 -16.90
C TYR A 57 -28.81 9.24 -15.71
N ASN A 58 -28.28 10.45 -15.97
CA ASN A 58 -27.96 11.45 -14.95
C ASN A 58 -27.11 10.92 -13.77
N LEU A 59 -26.19 10.00 -14.04
CA LEU A 59 -25.26 9.50 -13.02
C LEU A 59 -24.19 10.53 -12.72
N LYS A 60 -24.02 10.85 -11.44
CA LYS A 60 -22.90 11.67 -10.97
C LYS A 60 -21.63 10.82 -10.95
N LYS A 61 -20.53 11.36 -11.48
CA LYS A 61 -19.21 10.78 -11.29
C LYS A 61 -18.89 10.87 -9.80
N LYS A 62 -18.42 9.77 -9.21
CA LYS A 62 -17.95 9.73 -7.83
C LYS A 62 -16.45 10.02 -7.86
N ASP A 63 -16.04 11.15 -7.30
CA ASP A 63 -14.66 11.64 -7.41
C ASP A 63 -13.71 11.07 -6.33
N GLU A 64 -14.19 10.18 -5.46
CA GLU A 64 -13.40 9.62 -4.36
C GLU A 64 -13.52 8.10 -4.24
N ALA A 65 -12.38 7.46 -3.98
CA ALA A 65 -12.27 6.07 -3.57
C ALA A 65 -12.82 5.92 -2.14
N ARG A 66 -14.15 5.91 -2.00
CA ARG A 66 -14.72 5.18 -0.85
C ARG A 66 -14.33 3.73 -1.05
N GLU A 67 -13.57 3.20 -0.11
CA GLU A 67 -13.44 1.77 0.16
C GLU A 67 -14.84 1.22 0.49
N GLN A 68 -15.66 1.06 -0.54
CA GLN A 68 -16.84 0.23 -0.42
C GLN A 68 -16.31 -1.19 -0.57
N GLU A 69 -16.25 -1.91 0.56
CA GLU A 69 -16.21 -3.36 0.57
C GLU A 69 -17.32 -3.86 -0.35
N ILE A 70 -16.95 -4.21 -1.58
CA ILE A 70 -17.87 -4.87 -2.50
C ILE A 70 -17.98 -6.30 -1.99
N ALA A 71 -19.00 -6.55 -1.17
CA ALA A 71 -19.31 -7.88 -0.68
C ALA A 71 -19.32 -8.88 -1.86
N GLY A 72 -18.51 -9.95 -1.75
CA GLY A 72 -18.37 -10.99 -2.77
C GLY A 72 -17.09 -10.94 -3.63
N ARG A 73 -16.18 -9.99 -3.41
CA ARG A 73 -14.86 -10.01 -4.09
C ARG A 73 -13.92 -11.04 -3.43
N ILE A 74 -13.84 -12.24 -3.99
CA ILE A 74 -12.96 -13.33 -3.50
C ILE A 74 -11.47 -13.01 -3.67
N ALA A 75 -11.10 -12.18 -4.64
CA ALA A 75 -9.75 -11.68 -4.81
C ALA A 75 -9.66 -10.24 -4.31
N GLY A 76 -9.50 -10.10 -2.99
CA GLY A 76 -9.07 -8.85 -2.37
C GLY A 76 -7.80 -8.32 -3.03
N ASN A 77 -7.76 -7.01 -3.20
CA ASN A 77 -6.66 -6.13 -3.57
C ASN A 77 -5.30 -6.84 -3.75
N ARG A 78 -4.94 -7.22 -4.99
CA ARG A 78 -3.56 -7.59 -5.30
C ARG A 78 -2.73 -6.31 -5.20
N LYS A 79 -2.15 -6.06 -4.01
CA LYS A 79 -1.19 -4.99 -3.78
C LYS A 79 0.03 -5.27 -4.66
N THR A 80 0.53 -4.23 -5.32
CA THR A 80 1.79 -4.32 -6.05
C THR A 80 2.92 -4.62 -5.05
N PRO A 81 4.05 -5.24 -5.46
CA PRO A 81 5.13 -5.58 -4.52
C PRO A 81 5.62 -4.39 -3.68
N GLU A 82 5.62 -3.19 -4.26
CA GLU A 82 5.98 -1.94 -3.58
C GLU A 82 4.96 -1.54 -2.49
N GLN A 83 3.67 -1.76 -2.73
CA GLN A 83 2.61 -1.48 -1.75
C GLN A 83 2.58 -2.51 -0.62
N VAL A 84 3.00 -3.76 -0.87
CA VAL A 84 3.16 -4.78 0.17
C VAL A 84 4.32 -4.40 1.09
N ALA A 85 5.46 -3.97 0.53
CA ALA A 85 6.59 -3.52 1.33
C ALA A 85 6.22 -2.33 2.24
N LEU A 86 5.47 -1.36 1.73
CA LEU A 86 5.05 -0.19 2.51
C LEU A 86 4.07 -0.56 3.64
N GLU A 87 3.15 -1.50 3.41
CA GLU A 87 2.26 -2.00 4.47
C GLU A 87 3.01 -2.81 5.52
N THR A 88 4.03 -3.57 5.12
CA THR A 88 4.82 -4.38 6.08
C THR A 88 5.59 -3.47 7.02
N LEU A 89 6.17 -2.38 6.51
CA LEU A 89 6.83 -1.36 7.35
C LEU A 89 5.84 -0.68 8.31
N HIS A 90 4.64 -0.31 7.84
CA HIS A 90 3.64 0.32 8.70
C HIS A 90 3.09 -0.65 9.76
N ALA A 91 2.94 -1.93 9.42
CA ALA A 91 2.50 -2.97 10.36
C ALA A 91 3.53 -3.21 11.47
N GLU A 92 4.83 -3.19 11.16
CA GLU A 92 5.90 -3.30 12.16
C GLU A 92 5.92 -2.08 13.11
N GLU A 93 5.66 -0.88 12.60
CA GLU A 93 5.54 0.35 13.41
C GLU A 93 4.31 0.31 14.34
N ASP A 94 3.16 -0.15 13.82
CA ASP A 94 1.91 -0.27 14.60
C ASP A 94 2.02 -1.37 15.68
N GLU A 95 2.65 -2.52 15.40
CA GLU A 95 2.89 -3.57 16.40
C GLU A 95 3.81 -3.08 17.53
N SER A 96 4.85 -2.30 17.19
CA SER A 96 5.73 -1.68 18.17
C SER A 96 4.97 -0.71 19.09
N LEU A 97 4.11 0.14 18.53
CA LEU A 97 3.28 1.08 19.28
C LEU A 97 2.28 0.36 20.18
N MET A 98 1.60 -0.67 19.68
CA MET A 98 0.62 -1.44 20.45
C MET A 98 1.26 -2.19 21.62
N THR A 99 2.45 -2.72 21.43
CA THR A 99 3.22 -3.39 22.49
C THR A 99 3.60 -2.39 23.59
N ALA A 100 4.07 -1.20 23.23
CA ALA A 100 4.40 -0.15 24.19
C ALA A 100 3.17 0.32 25.00
N ILE A 101 2.01 0.47 24.35
CA ILE A 101 0.76 0.81 25.03
C ILE A 101 0.36 -0.31 26.01
N ASN A 102 0.42 -1.57 25.59
CA ASN A 102 0.06 -2.69 26.45
C ASN A 102 0.99 -2.79 27.67
N ASP A 103 2.29 -2.56 27.50
CA ASP A 103 3.26 -2.54 28.60
C ASP A 103 2.96 -1.42 29.61
N THR A 104 2.59 -0.23 29.13
CA THR A 104 2.19 0.87 30.03
C THR A 104 0.89 0.57 30.77
N TYR A 105 -0.06 -0.09 30.08
CA TYR A 105 -1.35 -0.48 30.64
C TYR A 105 -1.20 -1.54 31.74
N GLU A 106 -0.38 -2.58 31.51
CA GLU A 106 -0.10 -3.61 32.52
C GLU A 106 0.66 -3.05 33.72
N LYS A 107 1.60 -2.13 33.51
CA LYS A 107 2.26 -1.40 34.62
C LYS A 107 1.24 -0.62 35.45
N ALA A 108 0.37 0.16 34.80
CA ALA A 108 -0.66 0.95 35.48
C ALA A 108 -1.64 0.07 36.28
N LYS A 109 -2.10 -1.05 35.70
CA LYS A 109 -2.93 -2.03 36.40
C LYS A 109 -2.26 -2.56 37.66
N ASN A 110 -1.00 -2.97 37.56
CA ASN A 110 -0.28 -3.54 38.68
C ASN A 110 -0.04 -2.51 39.79
N THR A 111 0.28 -1.26 39.44
CA THR A 111 0.40 -0.18 40.41
C THR A 111 -0.92 0.12 41.12
N VAL A 112 -2.02 0.20 40.38
CA VAL A 112 -3.36 0.45 40.98
C VAL A 112 -3.80 -0.74 41.83
N ALA A 113 -3.60 -1.97 41.37
CA ALA A 113 -3.90 -3.18 42.12
C ALA A 113 -3.11 -3.23 43.43
N SER A 114 -1.81 -2.92 43.38
CA SER A 114 -0.94 -2.87 44.56
C SER A 114 -1.35 -1.76 45.54
N ALA A 115 -1.65 -0.56 45.07
CA ALA A 115 -2.14 0.52 45.94
C ALA A 115 -3.47 0.14 46.60
N CYS A 116 -4.37 -0.50 45.84
CA CYS A 116 -5.69 -0.90 46.31
C CYS A 116 -5.61 -2.03 47.35
N THR A 117 -4.67 -2.98 47.21
CA THR A 117 -4.43 -3.99 48.25
C THR A 117 -3.79 -3.39 49.49
N THR A 118 -2.84 -2.46 49.36
CA THR A 118 -2.26 -1.76 50.52
C THR A 118 -3.32 -0.98 51.29
N VAL A 119 -4.19 -0.22 50.61
CA VAL A 119 -5.28 0.52 51.27
C VAL A 119 -6.27 -0.43 51.94
N LYS A 120 -6.65 -1.53 51.28
CA LYS A 120 -7.50 -2.55 51.90
C LYS A 120 -6.87 -3.12 53.17
N ASN A 121 -5.57 -3.42 53.14
CA ASN A 121 -4.85 -3.96 54.29
C ASN A 121 -4.76 -2.94 55.45
N VAL A 122 -4.49 -1.67 55.15
CA VAL A 122 -4.45 -0.59 56.17
C VAL A 122 -5.84 -0.35 56.78
N VAL A 123 -6.89 -0.32 55.95
CA VAL A 123 -8.28 -0.17 56.42
C VAL A 123 -8.72 -1.38 57.26
N SER A 124 -8.31 -2.60 56.89
CA SER A 124 -8.59 -3.77 57.72
C SER A 124 -7.88 -3.72 59.07
N LEU A 125 -6.68 -3.16 59.14
CA LEU A 125 -5.91 -3.03 60.39
C LEU A 125 -6.57 -2.05 61.37
N TRP A 126 -7.23 -1.00 60.87
CA TRP A 126 -7.93 0.01 61.68
C TRP A 126 -9.33 -0.43 62.15
N LYS A 127 -9.84 -1.56 61.61
CA LYS A 127 -11.17 -2.10 61.91
C LYS A 127 -11.14 -3.27 62.92
N THR A 128 -9.94 -3.65 63.39
CA THR A 128 -9.67 -4.48 64.57
C THR A 128 -9.35 -3.61 65.75
#